data_AF-A0A9X2MF30-F1
#
_entry.id   AF-A0A9X2MF30-F1
#
_cell.length_a   1.000
_cell.length_b   1.000
_cell.length_c   1.000
_cell.angle_alpha   90.00
_cell.angle_beta   90.00
_cell.angle_gamma   90.00
#
_symmetry.space_group_name_H-M   'P 1'
#
loop_
_entity.id
_entity.type
_entity.pdbx_description
1 polymer ?
#
loop_
_entity_poly.entity_id
_entity_poly.type
_entity_poly.pdbx_seq_one_letter_code
_entity_poly.pdbx_strand_id
1 'polypeptide(L)'
;MKKISKFNSILFVFSILLGFLIVTQMKQNVESYNLVTLKSIQVTKNEINNAHDEIKEMKSLIEIKKGELKKIEKIKGNSNENIHDVLIEGVEETKAIAGLTDMEGPGIVIKMQDNQDTEIKGVEISDDVIHDMDILMILNDLRVAGAEAISINGQRVMPMSEIKCGGPIVKINGKSLGTPFIIKAIGDPKLLYAAVNAPGTHGYEIKNFNKINVKSNMEDNVFIPGYSGRFKFKHAKPIKEGD
;
A
#
# COMPACT_ATOMS: atom_id res chain seq x y z
N MET A 1 68.39 -18.30 63.50
CA MET A 1 67.39 -18.94 62.61
C MET A 1 66.14 -19.27 63.44
N LYS A 2 65.07 -18.45 63.37
CA LYS A 2 63.81 -18.73 64.09
C LYS A 2 63.11 -19.90 63.39
N LYS A 3 62.94 -21.04 64.09
CA LYS A 3 62.18 -22.20 63.62
C LYS A 3 60.77 -21.74 63.29
N ILE A 4 60.41 -21.75 62.02
CA ILE A 4 59.03 -21.53 61.56
C ILE A 4 58.17 -22.61 62.24
N SER A 5 57.14 -22.22 62.99
CA SER A 5 56.23 -23.18 63.60
C SER A 5 55.54 -23.98 62.50
N LYS A 6 55.29 -25.28 62.71
CA LYS A 6 54.61 -26.14 61.72
C LYS A 6 53.29 -25.51 61.23
N PHE A 7 52.61 -24.78 62.12
CA PHE A 7 51.38 -24.03 61.83
C PHE A 7 51.56 -22.95 60.75
N ASN A 8 52.62 -22.14 60.84
CA ASN A 8 52.88 -21.08 59.86
C ASN A 8 53.23 -21.65 58.46
N SER A 9 53.85 -22.84 58.42
CA SER A 9 54.12 -23.54 57.15
C SER A 9 52.83 -24.07 56.50
N ILE A 10 51.91 -24.61 57.30
CA ILE A 10 50.59 -25.07 56.83
C ILE A 10 49.78 -23.90 56.25
N LEU A 11 49.73 -22.77 56.98
CA LEU A 11 49.01 -21.57 56.53
C LEU A 11 49.54 -21.03 55.20
N PHE A 12 50.87 -21.06 55.01
CA PHE A 12 51.52 -20.63 53.77
C PHE A 12 51.15 -21.52 52.58
N VAL A 13 51.21 -22.85 52.75
CA VAL A 13 50.82 -23.81 51.71
C VAL A 13 49.34 -23.66 51.36
N PHE A 14 48.48 -23.47 52.36
CA PHE A 14 47.04 -23.28 52.14
C PHE A 14 46.74 -22.00 51.35
N SER A 15 47.47 -20.92 51.62
CA SER A 15 47.32 -19.64 50.92
C SER A 15 47.74 -19.75 49.45
N ILE A 16 48.80 -20.51 49.15
CA ILE A 16 49.23 -20.79 47.78
C ILE A 16 48.16 -21.60 47.03
N LEU A 17 47.61 -22.62 47.69
CA LEU A 17 46.59 -23.50 47.11
C LEU A 17 45.30 -22.72 46.79
N LEU A 18 44.88 -21.85 47.71
CA LEU A 18 43.73 -20.96 47.50
C LEU A 18 43.98 -19.96 46.36
N GLY A 19 45.17 -19.37 46.30
CA GLY A 19 45.55 -18.48 45.20
C GLY A 19 45.52 -19.19 43.84
N PHE A 20 46.01 -20.44 43.79
CA PHE A 20 45.96 -21.26 42.58
C PHE A 20 44.52 -21.58 42.14
N LEU A 21 43.61 -21.86 43.09
CA LEU A 21 42.19 -22.08 42.78
C LEU A 21 41.50 -20.83 42.21
N ILE A 22 41.81 -19.64 42.73
CA ILE A 22 41.23 -18.39 42.22
C ILE A 22 41.74 -18.10 40.80
N VAL A 23 43.03 -18.27 40.54
CA VAL A 23 43.61 -18.03 39.21
C VAL A 23 43.06 -19.02 38.17
N THR A 24 42.83 -20.28 38.57
CA THR A 24 42.24 -21.28 37.67
C THR A 24 40.77 -20.97 37.36
N GLN A 25 39.99 -20.50 38.33
CA GLN A 25 38.61 -20.01 38.08
C GLN A 25 38.59 -18.78 37.17
N MET A 26 39.48 -17.81 37.36
CA MET A 26 39.53 -16.60 36.51
C MET A 26 39.99 -16.91 35.08
N LYS A 27 40.78 -17.97 34.87
CA LYS A 27 41.19 -18.44 33.53
C LYS A 27 40.12 -19.32 32.85
N GLN A 28 39.10 -19.76 33.56
CA GLN A 28 37.97 -20.44 32.94
C GLN A 28 37.09 -19.38 32.24
N ASN A 29 37.28 -19.24 30.93
CA ASN A 29 36.29 -18.60 30.06
C ASN A 29 35.04 -19.47 30.04
N VAL A 30 34.12 -19.23 30.97
CA VAL A 30 32.75 -19.73 30.83
C VAL A 30 32.15 -18.94 29.68
N GLU A 31 31.91 -19.58 28.54
CA GLU A 31 31.18 -18.98 27.43
C GLU A 31 29.85 -18.46 27.96
N SER A 32 29.73 -17.14 28.07
CA SER A 32 28.47 -16.48 28.38
C SER A 32 27.57 -16.61 27.16
N TYR A 33 26.77 -17.66 27.09
CA TYR A 33 25.64 -17.71 26.16
C TYR A 33 24.66 -16.62 26.60
N ASN A 34 24.68 -15.47 25.93
CA ASN A 34 23.60 -14.50 26.04
C ASN A 34 22.33 -15.22 25.60
N LEU A 35 21.43 -15.51 26.54
CA LEU A 35 20.17 -16.17 26.25
C LEU A 35 19.32 -15.23 25.40
N VAL A 36 19.31 -15.45 24.10
CA VAL A 36 18.45 -14.73 23.17
C VAL A 36 17.04 -15.30 23.29
N THR A 37 16.09 -14.47 23.70
CA THR A 37 14.69 -14.89 23.83
C THR A 37 14.03 -15.03 22.45
N LEU A 38 13.03 -15.92 22.32
CA LEU A 38 12.23 -16.02 21.09
C LEU A 38 11.58 -14.67 20.71
N LYS A 39 11.16 -13.88 21.72
CA LYS A 39 10.62 -12.54 21.51
C LYS A 39 11.64 -11.60 20.89
N SER A 40 12.88 -11.58 21.37
CA SER A 40 13.94 -10.73 20.79
C SER A 40 14.27 -11.15 19.36
N ILE A 41 14.29 -12.46 19.05
CA ILE A 41 14.47 -12.94 17.67
C ILE A 41 13.35 -12.43 16.76
N GLN A 42 12.09 -12.48 17.22
CA GLN A 42 10.95 -12.04 16.43
C GLN A 42 10.92 -10.51 16.23
N VAL A 43 11.25 -9.74 17.26
CA VAL A 43 11.36 -8.27 17.15
C VAL A 43 12.47 -7.90 16.16
N THR A 44 13.67 -8.47 16.31
CA THR A 44 14.78 -8.21 15.38
C THR A 44 14.45 -8.67 13.96
N LYS A 45 13.73 -9.78 13.78
CA LYS A 45 13.26 -10.22 12.46
C LYS A 45 12.31 -9.19 11.83
N ASN A 46 11.38 -8.63 12.60
CA ASN A 46 10.49 -7.59 12.11
C ASN A 46 11.23 -6.30 11.76
N GLU A 47 12.20 -5.88 12.59
CA GLU A 47 13.06 -4.73 12.31
C GLU A 47 13.87 -4.93 11.03
N ILE A 48 14.43 -6.12 10.82
CA ILE A 48 15.17 -6.47 9.59
C ILE A 48 14.25 -6.42 8.37
N ASN A 49 13.01 -6.90 8.48
CA ASN A 49 12.04 -6.85 7.39
C ASN A 49 11.66 -5.41 7.05
N ASN A 50 11.33 -4.60 8.06
CA ASN A 50 11.01 -3.18 7.87
C ASN A 50 12.18 -2.43 7.22
N ALA A 51 13.41 -2.67 7.69
CA ALA A 51 14.61 -2.06 7.09
C ALA A 51 14.82 -2.53 5.64
N HIS A 52 14.49 -3.78 5.29
CA HIS A 52 14.53 -4.25 3.91
C HIS A 52 13.49 -3.55 3.03
N ASP A 53 12.27 -3.35 3.55
CA ASP A 53 11.21 -2.64 2.84
C ASP A 53 11.58 -1.17 2.61
N GLU A 54 12.13 -0.48 3.62
CA GLU A 54 12.66 0.89 3.49
C GLU A 54 13.80 0.97 2.46
N ILE A 55 14.74 0.01 2.46
CA ILE A 55 15.82 -0.04 1.47
C ILE A 55 15.26 -0.24 0.06
N LYS A 56 14.21 -1.06 -0.09
CA LYS A 56 13.55 -1.29 -1.38
C LYS A 56 12.87 -0.01 -1.88
N GLU A 57 12.17 0.71 -1.03
CA GLU A 57 11.57 2.02 -1.35
C GLU A 57 12.63 3.06 -1.72
N MET A 58 13.70 3.16 -0.94
CA MET A 58 14.78 4.13 -1.20
C MET A 58 15.51 3.83 -2.51
N LYS A 59 15.69 2.55 -2.87
CA LYS A 59 16.21 2.16 -4.18
C LYS A 59 15.27 2.56 -5.33
N SER A 60 13.96 2.40 -5.15
CA SER A 60 12.96 2.86 -6.13
C SER A 60 13.06 4.38 -6.35
N LEU A 61 13.15 5.15 -5.26
CA LEU A 61 13.35 6.60 -5.29
C LEU A 61 14.64 7.01 -6.03
N ILE A 62 15.75 6.31 -5.79
CA ILE A 62 17.01 6.57 -6.49
C ILE A 62 16.85 6.34 -8.00
N GLU A 63 16.15 5.29 -8.42
CA GLU A 63 15.93 5.03 -9.85
C GLU A 63 15.01 6.10 -10.48
N ILE A 64 13.97 6.55 -9.78
CA ILE A 64 13.14 7.69 -10.20
C ILE A 64 14.00 8.95 -10.40
N LYS A 65 14.84 9.29 -9.42
CA LYS A 65 15.70 10.48 -9.47
C LYS A 65 16.78 10.40 -10.55
N LYS A 66 17.33 9.22 -10.81
CA LYS A 66 18.23 9.02 -11.97
C LYS A 66 17.48 9.22 -13.29
N GLY A 67 16.22 8.80 -13.38
CA GLY A 67 15.36 9.06 -14.52
C GLY A 67 15.16 10.55 -14.78
N GLU A 68 14.83 11.33 -13.74
CA GLU A 68 14.73 12.79 -13.81
C GLU A 68 16.05 13.45 -14.26
N LEU A 69 17.19 13.01 -13.72
CA LEU A 69 18.51 13.52 -14.11
C LEU A 69 18.81 13.27 -15.59
N LYS A 70 18.49 12.07 -16.10
CA LYS A 70 18.64 11.77 -17.54
C LYS A 70 17.77 12.69 -18.41
N LYS A 71 16.55 13.02 -17.98
CA LYS A 71 15.69 14.00 -18.69
C LYS A 71 16.37 15.38 -18.76
N ILE A 72 16.94 15.85 -17.65
CA ILE A 72 17.67 17.13 -17.58
C ILE A 72 18.95 17.11 -18.45
N GLU A 73 19.70 16.01 -18.44
CA GLU A 73 20.90 15.85 -19.28
C GLU A 73 20.58 15.89 -20.77
N LYS A 74 19.47 15.28 -21.21
CA LYS A 74 18.99 15.37 -22.61
C LYS A 74 18.69 16.81 -23.03
N ILE A 75 18.12 17.62 -22.13
CA ILE A 75 17.83 19.05 -22.39
C ILE A 75 19.13 19.85 -22.55
N LYS A 76 20.16 19.55 -21.74
CA LYS A 76 21.44 20.29 -21.74
C LYS A 76 22.27 20.07 -23.02
N GLY A 77 22.03 18.99 -23.76
CA GLY A 77 22.67 18.64 -25.02
C GLY A 77 22.17 19.41 -26.26
N ASN A 78 21.96 20.72 -26.15
CA ASN A 78 21.89 21.74 -27.22
C ASN A 78 21.37 21.36 -28.63
N SER A 79 20.35 20.50 -28.73
CA SER A 79 19.70 20.13 -29.99
C SER A 79 18.20 20.37 -29.82
N ASN A 80 17.61 21.23 -30.66
CA ASN A 80 16.18 21.58 -30.59
C ASN A 80 15.25 20.35 -30.67
N GLU A 81 15.72 19.28 -31.31
CA GLU A 81 15.04 17.99 -31.45
C GLU A 81 14.89 17.28 -30.09
N ASN A 82 15.93 17.29 -29.24
CA ASN A 82 15.92 16.66 -27.92
C ASN A 82 14.98 17.37 -26.92
N ILE A 83 14.74 18.67 -27.10
CA ILE A 83 13.83 19.45 -26.24
C ILE A 83 12.38 19.13 -26.57
N HIS A 84 12.04 19.00 -27.85
CA HIS A 84 10.69 18.69 -28.29
C HIS A 84 10.21 17.33 -27.76
N ASP A 85 11.06 16.30 -27.82
CA ASP A 85 10.73 14.97 -27.32
C ASP A 85 10.53 14.94 -25.80
N VAL A 86 11.36 15.67 -25.04
CA VAL A 86 11.21 15.77 -23.58
C VAL A 86 9.92 16.51 -23.21
N LEU A 87 9.53 17.54 -23.96
CA LEU A 87 8.25 18.24 -23.75
C LEU A 87 7.07 17.32 -24.04
N ILE A 88 7.12 16.50 -25.10
CA ILE A 88 6.07 15.52 -25.40
C ILE A 88 5.98 14.49 -24.27
N GLU A 89 7.10 13.95 -23.82
CA GLU A 89 7.13 12.99 -22.71
C GLU A 89 6.51 13.59 -21.43
N GLY A 90 6.85 14.84 -21.11
CA GLY A 90 6.27 15.55 -19.97
C GLY A 90 4.77 15.80 -20.11
N VAL A 91 4.28 16.06 -21.32
CA VAL A 91 2.84 16.18 -21.61
C VAL A 91 2.12 14.85 -21.38
N GLU A 92 2.68 13.74 -21.87
CA GLU A 92 2.07 12.41 -21.69
C GLU A 92 2.08 11.98 -20.21
N GLU A 93 3.16 12.24 -19.49
CA GLU A 93 3.24 12.01 -18.03
C GLU A 93 2.19 12.85 -17.28
N THR A 94 2.03 14.13 -17.65
CA THR A 94 1.02 15.00 -17.06
C THR A 94 -0.40 14.52 -17.37
N LYS A 95 -0.66 14.04 -18.60
CA LYS A 95 -1.96 13.44 -18.96
C LYS A 95 -2.24 12.18 -18.15
N ALA A 96 -1.23 11.34 -17.93
CA ALA A 96 -1.33 10.14 -17.11
C ALA A 96 -1.73 10.48 -15.67
N ILE A 97 -1.02 11.42 -15.04
CA ILE A 97 -1.32 11.91 -13.68
C ILE A 97 -2.70 12.57 -13.61
N ALA A 98 -3.06 13.34 -14.64
CA ALA A 98 -4.38 13.95 -14.77
C ALA A 98 -5.50 12.95 -15.10
N GLY A 99 -5.18 11.65 -15.18
CA GLY A 99 -6.11 10.56 -15.45
C GLY A 99 -6.73 10.58 -16.85
N LEU A 100 -6.10 11.27 -17.81
CA LEU A 100 -6.57 11.42 -19.19
C LEU A 100 -6.08 10.32 -20.13
N THR A 101 -5.09 9.55 -19.70
CA THR A 101 -4.54 8.41 -20.45
C THR A 101 -5.10 7.09 -19.91
N ASP A 102 -5.27 6.13 -20.80
CA ASP A 102 -5.56 4.73 -20.46
C ASP A 102 -4.42 4.15 -19.61
N MET A 103 -4.79 3.27 -18.66
CA MET A 103 -3.87 2.63 -17.73
C MET A 103 -4.09 1.13 -17.73
N GLU A 104 -3.00 0.39 -17.56
CA GLU A 104 -3.03 -1.05 -17.38
C GLU A 104 -2.04 -1.47 -16.29
N GLY A 105 -2.30 -2.58 -15.60
CA GLY A 105 -1.45 -3.04 -14.51
C GLY A 105 -2.16 -4.03 -13.58
N PRO A 106 -1.45 -4.59 -12.60
CA PRO A 106 -2.05 -5.51 -11.65
C PRO A 106 -3.13 -4.84 -10.81
N GLY A 107 -4.16 -5.60 -10.43
CA GLY A 107 -5.24 -5.04 -9.64
C GLY A 107 -6.37 -6.01 -9.36
N ILE A 108 -7.57 -5.46 -9.17
CA ILE A 108 -8.78 -6.25 -8.94
C ILE A 108 -9.96 -5.79 -9.81
N VAL A 109 -10.87 -6.73 -10.07
CA VAL A 109 -12.18 -6.48 -10.67
C VAL A 109 -13.26 -6.90 -9.69
N ILE A 110 -14.12 -5.95 -9.30
CA ILE A 110 -15.25 -6.14 -8.40
C ILE A 110 -16.53 -6.04 -9.21
N LYS A 111 -17.36 -7.07 -9.13
CA LYS A 111 -18.72 -7.10 -9.64
C LYS A 111 -19.68 -7.00 -8.46
N MET A 112 -20.49 -5.95 -8.46
CA MET A 112 -21.56 -5.74 -7.48
C MET A 112 -22.92 -5.85 -8.17
N GLN A 113 -23.84 -6.61 -7.59
CA GLN A 113 -25.21 -6.78 -8.08
C GLN A 113 -26.15 -6.72 -6.89
N ASP A 114 -27.32 -6.11 -7.08
CA ASP A 114 -28.39 -6.07 -6.09
C ASP A 114 -28.74 -7.47 -5.57
N ASN A 115 -29.33 -7.53 -4.39
CA ASN A 115 -29.84 -8.77 -3.84
C ASN A 115 -30.89 -9.37 -4.79
N GLN A 116 -30.73 -10.64 -5.14
CA GLN A 116 -31.64 -11.37 -6.03
C GLN A 116 -32.54 -12.37 -5.27
N ASP A 117 -32.44 -12.42 -3.94
CA ASP A 117 -33.32 -13.25 -3.12
C ASP A 117 -34.77 -12.74 -3.25
N THR A 118 -35.70 -13.63 -3.57
CA THR A 118 -37.14 -13.32 -3.71
C THR A 118 -37.85 -13.15 -2.37
N GLU A 119 -37.22 -13.57 -1.27
CA GLU A 119 -37.69 -13.33 0.08
C GLU A 119 -37.04 -12.04 0.59
N ILE A 120 -37.84 -10.99 0.80
CA ILE A 120 -37.40 -9.76 1.48
C ILE A 120 -36.89 -10.18 2.86
N LYS A 121 -35.58 -10.28 3.00
CA LYS A 121 -34.88 -10.65 4.24
C LYS A 121 -34.02 -9.51 4.78
N GLY A 122 -34.14 -8.31 4.22
CA GLY A 122 -33.73 -7.07 4.86
C GLY A 122 -34.74 -6.65 5.92
N VAL A 123 -34.29 -5.89 6.92
CA VAL A 123 -35.19 -5.22 7.87
C VAL A 123 -36.01 -4.13 7.13
N GLU A 124 -35.45 -3.58 6.03
CA GLU A 124 -36.08 -2.66 5.09
C GLU A 124 -35.73 -3.00 3.63
N ILE A 125 -36.64 -2.72 2.68
CA ILE A 125 -36.44 -2.94 1.22
C ILE A 125 -35.26 -2.14 0.65
N SER A 126 -34.87 -1.06 1.34
CA SER A 126 -33.77 -0.18 0.92
C SER A 126 -32.40 -0.88 0.96
N ASP A 127 -32.24 -1.93 1.76
CA ASP A 127 -30.98 -2.63 1.98
C ASP A 127 -30.62 -3.62 0.88
N ASP A 128 -31.60 -3.99 0.05
CA ASP A 128 -31.45 -4.99 -1.02
C ASP A 128 -30.87 -4.40 -2.32
N VAL A 129 -30.73 -3.07 -2.38
CA VAL A 129 -30.31 -2.32 -3.58
C VAL A 129 -29.01 -1.60 -3.32
N ILE A 130 -28.12 -1.58 -4.31
CA ILE A 130 -26.88 -0.83 -4.27
C ILE A 130 -27.18 0.66 -4.40
N HIS A 131 -26.73 1.45 -3.41
CA HIS A 131 -26.79 2.91 -3.44
C HIS A 131 -25.45 3.53 -3.85
N ASP A 132 -25.48 4.83 -4.14
CA ASP A 132 -24.27 5.61 -4.42
C ASP A 132 -23.30 5.61 -3.23
N MET A 133 -23.81 5.61 -2.01
CA MET A 133 -23.02 5.51 -0.79
C MET A 133 -22.19 4.22 -0.73
N ASP A 134 -22.73 3.09 -1.15
CA ASP A 134 -22.00 1.81 -1.15
C ASP A 134 -20.81 1.84 -2.10
N ILE A 135 -21.02 2.41 -3.29
CA ILE A 135 -19.98 2.62 -4.28
C ILE A 135 -18.92 3.58 -3.72
N LEU A 136 -19.33 4.69 -3.12
CA LEU A 136 -18.41 5.66 -2.53
C LEU A 136 -17.55 5.08 -1.40
N MET A 137 -18.14 4.24 -0.53
CA MET A 137 -17.39 3.59 0.55
C MET A 137 -16.35 2.60 -0.01
N ILE A 138 -16.73 1.75 -0.97
CA ILE A 138 -15.77 0.84 -1.63
C ILE A 138 -14.67 1.62 -2.34
N LEU A 139 -14.99 2.73 -3.02
CA LEU A 139 -13.96 3.57 -3.65
C LEU A 139 -12.98 4.14 -2.63
N ASN A 140 -13.44 4.51 -1.44
CA ASN A 140 -12.58 5.01 -0.38
C ASN A 140 -11.70 3.90 0.21
N ASP A 141 -12.25 2.71 0.44
CA ASP A 141 -11.48 1.55 0.90
C ASP A 141 -10.36 1.22 -0.11
N LEU A 142 -10.65 1.24 -1.41
CA LEU A 142 -9.65 1.03 -2.46
C LEU A 142 -8.58 2.12 -2.47
N ARG A 143 -8.94 3.40 -2.26
CA ARG A 143 -7.97 4.50 -2.17
C ARG A 143 -7.07 4.35 -0.96
N VAL A 144 -7.61 3.99 0.19
CA VAL A 144 -6.85 3.73 1.42
C VAL A 144 -5.87 2.56 1.21
N ALA A 145 -6.29 1.55 0.48
CA ALA A 145 -5.45 0.41 0.11
C ALA A 145 -4.44 0.69 -1.02
N GLY A 146 -4.36 1.92 -1.51
CA GLY A 146 -3.34 2.34 -2.48
C GLY A 146 -3.72 2.15 -3.94
N ALA A 147 -5.01 2.16 -4.29
CA ALA A 147 -5.43 2.13 -5.70
C ALA A 147 -4.91 3.38 -6.46
N GLU A 148 -4.19 3.13 -7.55
CA GLU A 148 -3.56 4.16 -8.40
C GLU A 148 -4.53 4.68 -9.47
N ALA A 149 -5.40 3.81 -9.97
CA ALA A 149 -6.47 4.15 -10.90
C ALA A 149 -7.71 3.31 -10.60
N ILE A 150 -8.89 3.91 -10.72
CA ILE A 150 -10.17 3.23 -10.52
C ILE A 150 -11.13 3.59 -11.66
N SER A 151 -11.93 2.62 -12.12
CA SER A 151 -13.08 2.87 -12.99
C SER A 151 -14.33 2.14 -12.53
N ILE A 152 -15.49 2.70 -12.88
CA ILE A 152 -16.80 2.07 -12.67
C ILE A 152 -17.51 1.98 -14.02
N ASN A 153 -17.80 0.75 -14.47
CA ASN A 153 -18.37 0.46 -15.79
C ASN A 153 -17.64 1.21 -16.92
N GLY A 154 -16.30 1.24 -16.85
CA GLY A 154 -15.43 1.92 -17.83
C GLY A 154 -15.44 3.45 -17.73
N GLN A 155 -15.99 4.05 -16.67
CA GLN A 155 -15.83 5.47 -16.38
C GLN A 155 -14.68 5.66 -15.38
N ARG A 156 -13.61 6.35 -15.80
CA ARG A 156 -12.49 6.73 -14.92
C ARG A 156 -13.02 7.54 -13.73
N VAL A 157 -12.67 7.11 -12.52
CA VAL A 157 -12.95 7.85 -11.29
C VAL A 157 -11.84 8.87 -11.09
N MET A 158 -12.22 10.14 -11.08
CA MET A 158 -11.36 11.30 -10.84
C MET A 158 -11.71 11.95 -9.50
N PRO A 159 -10.85 12.81 -8.94
CA PRO A 159 -11.19 13.57 -7.73
C PRO A 159 -12.48 14.39 -7.84
N MET A 160 -12.81 14.85 -9.06
CA MET A 160 -14.03 15.63 -9.36
C MET A 160 -15.16 14.76 -9.93
N SER A 161 -15.08 13.44 -9.83
CA SER A 161 -16.12 12.56 -10.38
C SER A 161 -17.44 12.71 -9.62
N GLU A 162 -18.53 12.87 -10.38
CA GLU A 162 -19.89 12.79 -9.87
C GLU A 162 -20.25 11.32 -9.64
N ILE A 163 -20.71 10.98 -8.44
CA ILE A 163 -21.34 9.69 -8.12
C ILE A 163 -22.59 10.03 -7.31
N LYS A 164 -23.76 9.79 -7.89
CA LYS A 164 -25.02 10.22 -7.29
C LYS A 164 -26.15 9.23 -7.58
N CYS A 165 -26.94 8.93 -6.56
CA CYS A 165 -28.14 8.11 -6.72
C CYS A 165 -29.19 8.81 -7.58
N GLY A 166 -29.80 8.05 -8.48
CA GLY A 166 -30.89 8.46 -9.36
C GLY A 166 -32.13 7.57 -9.22
N GLY A 167 -32.30 6.90 -8.08
CA GLY A 167 -33.32 5.87 -7.86
C GLY A 167 -32.75 4.48 -8.17
N PRO A 168 -33.27 3.74 -9.18
CA PRO A 168 -32.77 2.40 -9.53
C PRO A 168 -31.42 2.41 -10.27
N ILE A 169 -30.81 3.58 -10.43
CA ILE A 169 -29.58 3.81 -11.18
C ILE A 169 -28.66 4.72 -10.38
N VAL A 170 -27.35 4.58 -10.60
CA VAL A 170 -26.34 5.51 -10.10
C VAL A 170 -25.77 6.27 -11.28
N LYS A 171 -25.71 7.60 -11.16
CA LYS A 171 -25.12 8.47 -12.17
C LYS A 171 -23.64 8.68 -11.86
N ILE A 172 -22.78 8.31 -12.80
CA ILE A 172 -21.32 8.42 -12.70
C ILE A 172 -20.81 9.29 -13.84
N ASN A 173 -20.16 10.40 -13.52
CA ASN A 173 -19.64 11.37 -14.50
C ASN A 173 -20.68 11.74 -15.59
N GLY A 174 -21.92 12.03 -15.21
CA GLY A 174 -22.97 12.34 -16.18
C GLY A 174 -23.75 11.14 -16.72
N LYS A 175 -23.24 9.90 -16.61
CA LYS A 175 -23.87 8.70 -17.20
C LYS A 175 -24.67 7.90 -16.18
N SER A 176 -25.91 7.57 -16.51
CA SER A 176 -26.76 6.69 -15.72
C SER A 176 -26.36 5.23 -15.92
N LEU A 177 -26.02 4.55 -14.83
CA LEU A 177 -25.60 3.15 -14.81
C LEU A 177 -26.48 2.36 -13.83
N GLY A 178 -26.88 1.16 -14.22
CA GLY A 178 -27.59 0.21 -13.36
C GLY A 178 -26.72 -1.00 -13.04
N THR A 179 -27.24 -1.89 -12.20
CA THR A 179 -26.54 -3.12 -11.83
C THR A 179 -26.43 -4.10 -13.02
N PRO A 180 -25.34 -4.90 -13.12
CA PRO A 180 -24.20 -4.92 -12.21
C PRO A 180 -23.25 -3.73 -12.37
N PHE A 181 -22.72 -3.24 -11.24
CA PHE A 181 -21.58 -2.33 -11.23
C PHE A 181 -20.28 -3.12 -11.32
N ILE A 182 -19.44 -2.76 -12.27
CA ILE A 182 -18.11 -3.34 -12.48
C ILE A 182 -17.09 -2.28 -12.09
N ILE A 183 -16.51 -2.44 -10.90
CA ILE A 183 -15.45 -1.57 -10.39
C ILE A 183 -14.12 -2.24 -10.68
N LYS A 184 -13.22 -1.54 -11.35
CA LYS A 184 -11.86 -1.99 -11.62
C LYS A 184 -10.88 -1.07 -10.91
N ALA A 185 -9.88 -1.62 -10.25
CA ALA A 185 -8.84 -0.86 -9.57
C ALA A 185 -7.45 -1.43 -9.88
N ILE A 186 -6.49 -0.57 -10.19
CA ILE A 186 -5.07 -0.91 -10.37
C ILE A 186 -4.32 -0.57 -9.06
N GLY A 187 -3.45 -1.47 -8.61
CA GLY A 187 -2.66 -1.35 -7.37
C GLY A 187 -2.19 -2.73 -6.89
N ASP A 188 -1.71 -2.85 -5.64
CA ASP A 188 -1.36 -4.16 -5.06
C ASP A 188 -2.62 -5.05 -4.97
N PRO A 189 -2.73 -6.15 -5.74
CA PRO A 189 -3.95 -6.94 -5.80
C PRO A 189 -4.37 -7.51 -4.44
N LYS A 190 -3.40 -7.84 -3.57
CA LYS A 190 -3.70 -8.43 -2.26
C LYS A 190 -4.26 -7.39 -1.31
N LEU A 191 -3.67 -6.20 -1.28
CA LEU A 191 -4.17 -5.10 -0.45
C LEU A 191 -5.55 -4.65 -0.91
N LEU A 192 -5.75 -4.48 -2.22
CA LEU A 192 -7.04 -4.13 -2.80
C LEU A 192 -8.11 -5.21 -2.54
N TYR A 193 -7.76 -6.49 -2.70
CA TYR A 193 -8.68 -7.58 -2.41
C TYR A 193 -9.06 -7.61 -0.92
N ALA A 194 -8.09 -7.42 -0.02
CA ALA A 194 -8.36 -7.35 1.41
C ALA A 194 -9.27 -6.16 1.77
N ALA A 195 -9.08 -5.01 1.14
CA ALA A 195 -9.88 -3.80 1.36
C ALA A 195 -11.37 -3.99 1.04
N VAL A 196 -11.73 -4.99 0.24
CA VAL A 196 -13.12 -5.28 -0.14
C VAL A 196 -13.69 -6.47 0.62
N ASN A 197 -12.85 -7.43 1.04
CA ASN A 197 -13.31 -8.73 1.55
C ASN A 197 -12.93 -9.01 3.01
N ALA A 198 -12.06 -8.21 3.63
CA ALA A 198 -11.67 -8.43 5.02
C ALA A 198 -12.85 -8.08 5.97
N PRO A 199 -12.99 -8.78 7.11
CA PRO A 199 -13.98 -8.41 8.11
C PRO A 199 -13.89 -6.94 8.53
N GLY A 200 -15.01 -6.24 8.59
CA GLY A 200 -15.10 -4.81 8.94
C GLY A 200 -14.84 -3.84 7.77
N THR A 201 -14.70 -4.33 6.54
CA THR A 201 -14.72 -3.50 5.32
C THR A 201 -16.13 -3.35 4.78
N HIS A 202 -16.42 -2.26 4.07
CA HIS A 202 -17.78 -2.02 3.56
C HIS A 202 -18.25 -3.13 2.63
N GLY A 203 -17.38 -3.57 1.72
CA GLY A 203 -17.66 -4.67 0.79
C GLY A 203 -17.98 -5.99 1.48
N TYR A 204 -17.33 -6.28 2.61
CA TYR A 204 -17.64 -7.45 3.44
C TYR A 204 -19.00 -7.29 4.14
N GLU A 205 -19.30 -6.11 4.66
CA GLU A 205 -20.54 -5.85 5.39
C GLU A 205 -21.77 -5.97 4.49
N ILE A 206 -21.80 -5.26 3.36
CA ILE A 206 -22.96 -5.31 2.45
C ILE A 206 -23.15 -6.69 1.82
N LYS A 207 -22.08 -7.47 1.67
CA LYS A 207 -22.14 -8.84 1.17
C LYS A 207 -22.79 -9.79 2.17
N ASN A 208 -22.44 -9.67 3.45
CA ASN A 208 -22.85 -10.64 4.46
C ASN A 208 -24.13 -10.25 5.20
N PHE A 209 -24.39 -8.95 5.38
CA PHE A 209 -25.54 -8.44 6.11
C PHE A 209 -26.68 -8.02 5.19
N ASN A 210 -26.37 -7.26 4.13
CA ASN A 210 -27.34 -6.78 3.14
C ASN A 210 -27.54 -7.76 1.97
N LYS A 211 -26.78 -8.86 1.95
CA LYS A 211 -26.82 -9.90 0.89
C LYS A 211 -26.59 -9.38 -0.53
N ILE A 212 -25.98 -8.21 -0.67
CA ILE A 212 -25.56 -7.68 -1.96
C ILE A 212 -24.52 -8.64 -2.55
N ASN A 213 -24.67 -8.99 -3.81
CA ASN A 213 -23.76 -9.93 -4.45
C ASN A 213 -22.48 -9.20 -4.88
N VAL A 214 -21.49 -9.21 -3.97
CA VAL A 214 -20.15 -8.67 -4.20
C VAL A 214 -19.17 -9.81 -4.50
N LYS A 215 -18.69 -9.86 -5.74
CA LYS A 215 -17.63 -10.77 -6.20
C LYS A 215 -16.42 -9.96 -6.61
N SER A 216 -15.24 -10.35 -6.16
CA SER A 216 -13.99 -9.70 -6.53
C SER A 216 -12.96 -10.75 -6.95
N ASN A 217 -12.17 -10.42 -7.96
CA ASN A 217 -11.08 -11.25 -8.47
C ASN A 217 -9.82 -10.39 -8.61
N MET A 218 -8.66 -10.97 -8.27
CA MET A 218 -7.36 -10.39 -8.59
C MET A 218 -6.98 -10.72 -10.03
N GLU A 219 -6.43 -9.75 -10.75
CA GLU A 219 -5.97 -9.90 -12.13
C GLU A 219 -4.58 -9.27 -12.29
N ASP A 220 -3.71 -9.92 -13.05
CA ASP A 220 -2.36 -9.41 -13.32
C ASP A 220 -2.36 -8.21 -14.28
N ASN A 221 -3.41 -8.09 -15.11
CA ASN A 221 -3.57 -6.96 -16.01
C ASN A 221 -5.02 -6.46 -16.07
N VAL A 222 -5.30 -5.40 -15.33
CA VAL A 222 -6.56 -4.66 -15.31
C VAL A 222 -6.43 -3.42 -16.18
N PHE A 223 -7.25 -3.32 -17.22
CA PHE A 223 -7.35 -2.11 -18.03
C PHE A 223 -8.36 -1.10 -17.47
N ILE A 224 -7.93 0.16 -17.37
CA ILE A 224 -8.74 1.31 -16.95
C ILE A 224 -8.63 2.42 -18.01
N PRO A 225 -9.73 2.84 -18.65
CA PRO A 225 -9.68 3.89 -19.64
C PRO A 225 -9.37 5.26 -19.03
N GLY A 226 -8.82 6.16 -19.83
CA GLY A 226 -8.66 7.57 -19.52
C GLY A 226 -10.00 8.27 -19.36
N TYR A 227 -10.00 9.35 -18.59
CA TYR A 227 -11.18 10.18 -18.39
C TYR A 227 -11.56 10.90 -19.69
N SER A 228 -12.77 10.62 -20.18
CA SER A 228 -13.30 11.19 -21.43
C SER A 228 -14.27 12.36 -21.22
N GLY A 229 -14.46 12.79 -19.97
CA GLY A 229 -15.30 13.95 -19.66
C GLY A 229 -14.59 15.28 -19.93
N ARG A 230 -15.34 16.39 -19.91
CA ARG A 230 -14.79 17.73 -20.16
C ARG A 230 -14.60 18.49 -18.85
N PHE A 231 -13.39 18.99 -18.60
CA PHE A 231 -13.14 20.00 -17.58
C PHE A 231 -13.64 21.36 -18.09
N LYS A 232 -14.70 21.91 -17.49
CA LYS A 232 -15.21 23.24 -17.86
C LYS A 232 -15.13 24.18 -16.66
N PHE A 233 -14.07 25.00 -16.63
CA PHE A 233 -13.95 26.09 -15.67
C PHE A 233 -14.78 27.28 -16.16
N LYS A 234 -15.78 27.70 -15.36
CA LYS A 234 -16.59 28.91 -15.64
C LYS A 234 -15.98 30.17 -15.03
N HIS A 235 -15.29 30.03 -13.91
CA HIS A 235 -14.80 31.15 -13.11
C HIS A 235 -13.28 31.11 -12.93
N ALA A 236 -12.71 29.94 -12.66
CA ALA A 236 -11.26 29.77 -12.50
C ALA A 236 -10.52 29.98 -13.82
N LYS A 237 -9.34 30.60 -13.74
CA LYS A 237 -8.38 30.76 -14.84
C LYS A 237 -6.99 30.39 -14.32
N PRO A 238 -6.14 29.74 -15.13
CA PRO A 238 -4.76 29.52 -14.74
C PRO A 238 -4.05 30.87 -14.60
N ILE A 239 -3.25 31.02 -13.54
CA ILE A 239 -2.27 32.11 -13.44
C ILE A 239 -1.14 31.77 -14.40
N LYS A 240 -0.73 32.72 -15.23
CA LYS A 240 0.39 32.49 -16.15
C LYS A 240 1.70 32.57 -15.37
N GLU A 241 2.65 31.73 -15.76
CA GLU A 241 3.97 31.76 -15.18
C GLU A 241 4.66 33.09 -15.58
N GLY A 242 5.01 33.92 -14.60
CA GLY A 242 5.67 35.21 -14.80
C GLY A 242 4.79 36.47 -14.70
N ASP A 243 3.51 36.34 -14.33
CA ASP A 243 2.63 37.48 -13.94
C ASP A 243 2.77 37.83 -12.43
#